data_AF-A0A9Q0RR56-F1
#
_entry.id   AF-A0A9Q0RR56-F1
#
_cell.length_a   1.000
_cell.length_b   1.000
_cell.length_c   1.000
_cell.angle_alpha   90.00
_cell.angle_beta   90.00
_cell.angle_gamma   90.00
#
_symmetry.space_group_name_H-M   'P 1'
#
loop_
_entity.id
_entity.type
_entity.pdbx_description
1 polymer ?
#
loop_
_entity_poly.entity_id
_entity_poly.type
_entity_poly.pdbx_seq_one_letter_code
_entity_poly.pdbx_strand_id
1 'polypeptide(L)'
;MATSNERPVNFNLDRTQNRFKINESNELDTLTFIDFNPYIRRSYVKSLFTKQETYGELVDRVNQWLLEHPQWKAKTIESIRFEPENNFNKSIVSRTNTNIKTDQQKGKKYFAIRMWLCPRQDQQQPIQRLKVLNIIPKIKITGCDHQQFIEKKQQMKNSFSSLNVPSFETIEEVVPHLNKLLKSNPYFGQILNIETISMPVPTDRWSVDIDVLEQPPPNEYGYKGVLNILRIHFNERLFMNETVEILDFVPKMETWNAPMAVPNLESFTSVLKRASYTLRNRSDNFRFLSCNTICCPTNNLSPNEDCSNFIDPKRTFYSNSEWFDSQSFNGKYIRIAIAVDNQQNNKREEDSNNNLVLNPVLNW
;
A
#
# COMPACT_ATOMS: atom_id res chain seq x y z
N MET A 1 28.37 29.21 -19.02
CA MET A 1 27.68 28.43 -17.98
C MET A 1 26.28 29.01 -17.82
N ALA A 2 25.24 28.31 -18.29
CA ALA A 2 23.86 28.78 -18.17
C ALA A 2 23.32 28.35 -16.80
N THR A 3 23.11 29.30 -15.89
CA THR A 3 22.38 29.08 -14.64
C THR A 3 20.92 28.86 -14.99
N SER A 4 20.46 27.60 -14.92
CA SER A 4 19.03 27.30 -15.07
C SER A 4 18.28 27.96 -13.91
N ASN A 5 17.49 28.98 -14.20
CA ASN A 5 16.52 29.55 -13.27
C ASN A 5 15.45 28.49 -12.97
N GLU A 6 15.71 27.66 -11.97
CA GLU A 6 14.76 26.71 -11.41
C GLU A 6 13.69 27.52 -10.65
N ARG A 7 12.54 27.73 -11.27
CA ARG A 7 11.35 28.14 -10.51
C ARG A 7 10.71 26.86 -9.96
N PRO A 8 10.70 26.63 -8.64
CA PRO A 8 9.89 25.55 -8.08
C PRO A 8 8.44 25.77 -8.52
N VAL A 9 7.80 24.70 -8.98
CA VAL A 9 6.35 24.73 -9.24
C VAL A 9 5.69 25.14 -7.94
N ASN A 10 5.12 26.36 -7.91
CA ASN A 10 4.50 26.94 -6.72
C ASN A 10 3.49 25.94 -6.14
N PHE A 11 3.68 25.57 -4.88
CA PHE A 11 2.71 24.84 -4.09
C PHE A 11 1.43 25.69 -4.05
N ASN A 12 0.39 25.22 -4.73
CA ASN A 12 -0.90 25.89 -4.64
C ASN A 12 -1.61 25.41 -3.36
N LEU A 13 -1.23 26.03 -2.23
CA LEU A 13 -1.91 25.85 -0.94
C LEU A 13 -3.40 26.21 -1.02
N ASP A 14 -3.85 26.99 -2.00
CA ASP A 14 -5.27 27.36 -2.10
C ASP A 14 -6.16 26.16 -2.47
N ARG A 15 -5.60 25.12 -3.11
CA ARG A 15 -6.33 23.85 -3.32
C ARG A 15 -6.53 23.02 -2.05
N THR A 16 -5.77 23.28 -0.99
CA THR A 16 -5.82 22.53 0.27
C THR A 16 -6.87 23.04 1.26
N GLN A 17 -7.70 24.02 0.88
CA GLN A 17 -8.74 24.59 1.74
C GLN A 17 -10.13 23.93 1.59
N ASN A 18 -10.22 22.67 1.18
CA ASN A 18 -11.45 21.89 1.39
C ASN A 18 -11.57 21.57 2.89
N ARG A 19 -12.00 22.56 3.69
CA ARG A 19 -12.33 22.38 5.10
C ARG A 19 -13.58 21.50 5.19
N PHE A 20 -13.40 20.25 5.57
CA PHE A 20 -14.50 19.44 6.07
C PHE A 20 -14.92 19.99 7.44
N LYS A 21 -15.87 20.92 7.46
CA LYS A 21 -16.56 21.30 8.70
C LYS A 21 -17.48 20.16 9.09
N ILE A 22 -16.99 19.27 9.95
CA ILE A 22 -17.84 18.32 10.67
C ILE A 22 -18.60 19.16 11.70
N ASN A 23 -19.92 19.25 11.55
CA ASN A 23 -20.75 20.14 12.35
C ASN A 23 -20.65 19.85 13.86
N GLU A 24 -20.32 20.92 14.59
CA GLU A 24 -20.83 21.34 15.89
C GLU A 24 -20.83 20.34 17.05
N SER A 25 -19.71 20.25 17.76
CA SER A 25 -19.60 20.54 19.22
C SER A 25 -18.29 19.94 19.76
N ASN A 26 -17.21 20.70 19.54
CA ASN A 26 -15.88 20.69 20.17
C ASN A 26 -14.91 21.20 19.10
N GLU A 27 -13.93 22.03 19.47
CA GLU A 27 -12.83 22.50 18.61
C GLU A 27 -11.87 21.36 18.20
N LEU A 28 -12.42 20.19 17.86
CA LEU A 28 -11.69 18.98 17.54
C LEU A 28 -11.19 19.04 16.09
N ASP A 29 -9.87 19.10 15.99
CA ASP A 29 -9.05 18.65 14.88
C ASP A 29 -9.56 19.04 13.49
N THR A 30 -9.28 20.27 13.06
CA THR A 30 -9.40 20.60 11.63
C THR A 30 -8.45 19.69 10.84
N LEU A 31 -9.00 18.66 10.22
CA LEU A 31 -8.27 17.76 9.33
C LEU A 31 -8.10 18.45 7.98
N THR A 32 -6.86 18.58 7.53
CA THR A 32 -6.51 19.05 6.18
C THR A 32 -5.52 18.08 5.54
N PHE A 33 -5.10 18.34 4.31
CA PHE A 33 -4.05 17.55 3.66
C PHE A 33 -3.17 18.42 2.76
N ILE A 34 -1.98 17.91 2.46
CA ILE A 34 -1.06 18.47 1.48
C ILE A 34 -0.51 17.35 0.59
N ASP A 35 -0.36 17.63 -0.70
CA ASP A 35 0.17 16.70 -1.69
C ASP A 35 1.60 17.09 -2.08
N PHE A 36 2.51 16.12 -1.99
CA PHE A 36 3.91 16.23 -2.42
C PHE A 36 4.09 15.48 -3.73
N ASN A 37 4.03 16.23 -4.83
CA ASN A 37 4.31 15.71 -6.15
C ASN A 37 5.82 15.67 -6.42
N PRO A 38 6.32 14.67 -7.16
CA PRO A 38 7.71 14.58 -7.52
C PRO A 38 8.15 15.67 -8.47
N TYR A 39 9.40 16.10 -8.31
CA TYR A 39 10.05 16.94 -9.31
C TYR A 39 10.43 16.10 -10.55
N ILE A 40 9.73 16.35 -11.66
CA ILE A 40 10.01 15.70 -12.94
C ILE A 40 10.88 16.65 -13.78
N ARG A 41 12.20 16.43 -13.80
CA ARG A 41 13.12 17.21 -14.64
C ARG A 41 13.23 16.59 -16.02
N ARG A 42 12.48 17.13 -17.00
CA ARG A 42 12.67 16.76 -18.40
C ARG A 42 14.07 17.18 -18.85
N SER A 43 14.84 16.21 -19.34
CA SER A 43 16.04 16.55 -20.10
C SER A 43 15.64 17.20 -21.43
N TYR A 44 16.24 18.35 -21.75
CA TYR A 44 16.11 18.97 -23.07
C TYR A 44 16.80 18.15 -24.17
N VAL A 45 17.76 17.30 -23.78
CA VAL A 45 18.46 16.40 -24.69
C VAL A 45 17.75 15.05 -24.68
N LYS A 46 17.19 14.66 -25.83
CA LYS A 46 16.46 13.38 -26.02
C LYS A 46 17.26 12.13 -25.59
N SER A 47 18.58 12.23 -25.45
CA SER A 47 19.48 11.13 -25.07
C SER A 47 19.85 11.07 -23.59
N LEU A 48 19.49 12.06 -22.77
CA LEU A 48 19.77 12.03 -21.32
C LEU A 48 18.52 11.60 -20.57
N PHE A 49 18.67 10.58 -19.72
CA PHE A 49 17.60 10.07 -18.88
C PHE A 49 16.98 11.19 -18.04
N THR A 50 15.64 11.22 -18.00
CA THR A 50 14.89 12.12 -17.11
C THR A 50 15.28 11.76 -15.68
N LYS A 51 16.05 12.60 -15.00
CA LYS A 51 16.30 12.40 -13.56
C LYS A 51 15.00 12.71 -12.84
N GLN A 52 14.47 11.70 -12.15
CA GLN A 52 13.28 11.82 -11.33
C GLN A 52 13.67 11.75 -9.87
N GLU A 53 12.89 12.44 -9.06
CA GLU A 53 12.93 12.28 -7.62
C GLU A 53 12.61 10.83 -7.24
N THR A 54 13.21 10.31 -6.17
CA THR A 54 12.86 9.00 -5.60
C THR A 54 11.74 9.12 -4.58
N TYR A 55 11.13 7.98 -4.20
CA TYR A 55 10.16 7.98 -3.11
C TYR A 55 10.81 8.38 -1.77
N GLY A 56 12.04 7.96 -1.50
CA GLY A 56 12.83 8.43 -0.36
C GLY A 56 12.98 9.97 -0.34
N GLU A 57 13.36 10.58 -1.47
CA GLU A 57 13.50 12.04 -1.58
C GLU A 57 12.17 12.78 -1.35
N LEU A 58 11.03 12.21 -1.77
CA LEU A 58 9.70 12.73 -1.42
C LEU A 58 9.44 12.70 0.09
N VAL A 59 9.83 11.62 0.79
CA VAL A 59 9.70 11.51 2.25
C VAL A 59 10.60 12.55 2.95
N ASP A 60 11.81 12.78 2.44
CA ASP A 60 12.70 13.81 2.97
C ASP A 60 12.10 15.22 2.84
N ARG A 61 11.45 15.51 1.71
CA ARG A 61 10.69 16.76 1.54
C ARG A 61 9.52 16.89 2.50
N VAL A 62 8.79 15.81 2.75
CA VAL A 62 7.70 15.80 3.74
C VAL A 62 8.25 16.15 5.12
N ASN A 63 9.38 15.56 5.50
CA ASN A 63 10.06 15.86 6.77
C ASN A 63 10.54 17.31 6.87
N GLN A 64 11.13 17.83 5.78
CA GLN A 64 11.54 19.23 5.71
C GLN A 64 10.33 20.17 5.88
N TRP A 65 9.20 19.86 5.25
CA TRP A 65 7.98 20.63 5.41
C TRP A 65 7.46 20.60 6.85
N LEU A 66 7.46 19.44 7.51
CA LEU A 66 7.06 19.32 8.92
C LEU A 66 7.96 20.13 9.85
N LEU A 67 9.27 20.19 9.56
CA LEU A 67 10.24 20.99 10.30
C LEU A 67 9.95 22.49 10.18
N GLU A 68 9.58 22.95 8.99
CA GLU A 68 9.23 24.36 8.70
C GLU A 68 7.83 24.75 9.23
N HIS A 69 6.96 23.76 9.47
CA HIS A 69 5.57 23.97 9.89
C HIS A 69 5.27 23.26 11.23
N PRO A 70 5.97 23.63 12.32
CA PRO A 70 5.95 22.91 13.59
C PRO A 70 4.60 22.96 14.32
N GLN A 71 3.64 23.75 13.86
CA GLN A 71 2.27 23.79 14.38
C GLN A 71 1.40 22.62 13.87
N TRP A 72 1.88 21.86 12.87
CA TRP A 72 1.15 20.73 12.28
C TRP A 72 1.78 19.39 12.64
N LYS A 73 0.95 18.34 12.69
CA LYS A 73 1.39 16.94 12.74
C LYS A 73 0.69 16.12 11.66
N ALA A 74 1.39 15.13 11.12
CA ALA A 74 0.83 14.11 10.27
C ALA A 74 -0.04 13.17 11.12
N LYS A 75 -1.30 13.02 10.72
CA LYS A 75 -2.24 12.04 11.26
C LYS A 75 -2.13 10.71 10.51
N THR A 76 -2.00 10.77 9.19
CA THR A 76 -1.71 9.64 8.32
C THR A 76 -1.08 10.15 7.01
N ILE A 77 -0.54 9.24 6.21
CA ILE A 77 0.19 9.52 4.97
C ILE A 77 -0.06 8.38 4.00
N GLU A 78 -0.32 8.68 2.73
CA GLU A 78 -0.62 7.67 1.71
C GLU A 78 0.09 7.99 0.39
N SER A 79 0.41 6.94 -0.38
CA SER A 79 0.85 7.08 -1.75
C SER A 79 -0.35 7.32 -2.66
N ILE A 80 -0.36 8.44 -3.37
CA ILE A 80 -1.35 8.73 -4.40
C ILE A 80 -0.73 8.55 -5.78
N ARG A 81 -1.54 8.17 -6.76
CA ARG A 81 -1.13 8.14 -8.18
C ARG A 81 -1.68 9.36 -8.88
N PHE A 82 -0.87 9.97 -9.73
CA PHE A 82 -1.34 11.04 -10.61
C PHE A 82 -0.78 10.86 -12.02
N GLU A 83 -1.52 11.39 -12.98
CA GLU A 83 -1.12 11.50 -14.37
C GLU A 83 -0.91 12.98 -14.65
N PRO A 84 0.32 13.43 -14.98
CA PRO A 84 0.53 14.80 -15.38
C PRO A 84 -0.26 15.07 -16.66
N GLU A 85 -1.09 16.11 -16.67
CA GLU A 85 -1.71 16.56 -17.90
C GLU A 85 -0.62 16.89 -18.93
N ASN A 86 -0.89 16.61 -20.21
CA ASN A 86 0.07 16.79 -21.32
C ASN A 86 0.68 18.20 -21.41
N ASN A 87 0.11 19.18 -20.70
CA ASN A 87 0.65 20.52 -20.53
C ASN A 87 1.12 20.72 -19.09
N PHE A 88 2.40 20.46 -18.82
CA PHE A 88 3.10 20.62 -17.52
C PHE A 88 3.00 22.02 -16.87
N ASN A 89 2.30 22.96 -17.50
CA ASN A 89 2.04 24.32 -17.02
C ASN A 89 0.57 24.56 -16.59
N LYS A 90 -0.31 23.57 -16.67
CA LYS A 90 -1.69 23.69 -16.17
C LYS A 90 -1.94 22.68 -15.05
N SER A 91 -2.76 23.15 -14.12
CA SER A 91 -2.97 22.60 -12.79
C SER A 91 -3.17 21.08 -12.76
N ILE A 92 -2.42 20.40 -11.89
CA ILE A 92 -2.48 18.94 -11.69
C ILE A 92 -3.90 18.53 -11.26
N VAL A 93 -4.65 17.81 -12.08
CA VAL A 93 -5.92 17.21 -11.62
C VAL A 93 -5.58 15.90 -10.90
N SER A 94 -5.61 15.92 -9.57
CA SER A 94 -5.55 14.71 -8.75
C SER A 94 -6.79 13.85 -9.07
N ARG A 95 -6.66 12.92 -10.01
CA ARG A 95 -7.70 11.92 -10.29
C ARG A 95 -7.64 10.83 -9.21
N THR A 96 -8.26 11.10 -8.07
CA THR A 96 -8.62 10.04 -7.13
C THR A 96 -9.73 9.20 -7.75
N ASN A 97 -9.37 8.15 -8.48
CA ASN A 97 -10.19 7.01 -8.89
C ASN A 97 -11.66 7.28 -9.27
N THR A 98 -12.04 7.15 -10.56
CA THR A 98 -13.42 6.70 -10.88
C THR A 98 -13.66 6.17 -12.30
N ASN A 99 -12.82 6.41 -13.32
CA ASN A 99 -13.17 5.98 -14.68
C ASN A 99 -12.10 5.11 -15.35
N ILE A 100 -12.24 3.79 -15.17
CA ILE A 100 -11.40 2.75 -15.80
C ILE A 100 -11.67 2.60 -17.30
N LYS A 101 -12.80 3.13 -17.82
CA LYS A 101 -13.22 2.84 -19.21
C LYS A 101 -12.52 3.66 -20.30
N THR A 102 -11.61 4.57 -19.96
CA THR A 102 -10.79 5.32 -20.92
C THR A 102 -9.30 5.36 -20.53
N ASP A 103 -8.82 4.39 -19.75
CA ASP A 103 -7.42 4.26 -19.31
C ASP A 103 -6.46 3.78 -20.43
N GLN A 104 -6.92 3.74 -21.68
CA GLN A 104 -6.07 3.52 -22.87
C GLN A 104 -5.29 4.78 -23.30
N GLN A 105 -5.47 5.92 -22.61
CA GLN A 105 -4.60 7.06 -22.85
C GLN A 105 -3.23 6.80 -22.20
N LYS A 106 -2.24 6.56 -23.08
CA LYS A 106 -0.83 6.21 -22.86
C LYS A 106 -0.03 7.26 -22.07
N GLY A 107 -0.46 7.59 -20.85
CA GLY A 107 0.25 8.46 -19.93
C GLY A 107 1.13 7.67 -18.97
N LYS A 108 2.33 8.18 -18.68
CA LYS A 108 3.13 7.71 -17.55
C LYS A 108 2.41 8.09 -16.25
N LYS A 109 2.23 7.12 -15.35
CA LYS A 109 1.67 7.35 -14.01
C LYS A 109 2.81 7.60 -13.04
N TYR A 110 2.61 8.49 -12.08
CA TYR A 110 3.62 8.82 -11.08
C TYR A 110 3.05 8.66 -9.67
N PHE A 111 3.88 8.20 -8.74
CA PHE A 111 3.60 8.26 -7.32
C PHE A 111 3.88 9.65 -6.77
N ALA A 112 2.99 10.10 -5.89
CA ALA A 112 3.13 11.25 -5.02
C ALA A 112 2.73 10.86 -3.59
N ILE A 113 2.98 11.74 -2.64
CA ILE A 113 2.60 11.54 -1.23
C ILE A 113 1.47 12.50 -0.86
N ARG A 114 0.38 12.00 -0.30
CA ARG A 114 -0.61 12.82 0.41
C ARG A 114 -0.39 12.69 1.91
N MET A 115 -0.17 13.81 2.58
CA MET A 115 -0.05 13.87 4.03
C MET A 115 -1.31 14.51 4.62
N TRP A 116 -2.01 13.77 5.47
CA TRP A 116 -3.16 14.25 6.22
C TRP A 116 -2.70 14.87 7.53
N LEU A 117 -3.15 16.09 7.80
CA LEU A 117 -2.61 16.98 8.82
C LEU A 117 -3.67 17.37 9.85
N CYS A 118 -3.27 17.48 11.11
CA CYS A 118 -4.04 18.19 12.13
C CYS A 118 -3.14 19.10 12.98
N PRO A 119 -3.72 20.13 13.64
CA PRO A 119 -2.96 20.98 14.54
C PRO A 119 -2.29 20.18 15.66
N ARG A 120 -1.10 20.60 16.06
CA ARG A 120 -0.42 20.04 17.22
C ARG A 120 -1.02 20.61 18.49
N GLN A 121 -1.55 19.71 19.32
CA GLN A 121 -2.10 20.05 20.63
C GLN A 121 -0.99 20.35 21.66
N ASP A 122 0.15 19.67 21.55
CA ASP A 122 1.30 19.84 22.44
C ASP A 122 2.52 20.34 21.65
N GLN A 123 2.91 21.58 21.94
CA GLN A 123 4.08 22.23 21.34
C GLN A 123 5.40 21.79 21.98
N GLN A 124 5.37 21.21 23.19
CA GLN A 124 6.57 20.69 23.87
C GLN A 124 7.02 19.36 23.26
N GLN A 125 6.09 18.60 22.66
CA GLN A 125 6.46 17.43 21.89
C GLN A 125 7.45 17.85 20.78
N PRO A 126 8.45 17.03 20.48
CA PRO A 126 9.36 17.38 19.41
C PRO A 126 8.63 17.22 18.04
N ILE A 127 9.12 17.84 16.97
CA ILE A 127 8.46 17.82 15.63
C ILE A 127 8.52 16.41 15.02
N GLN A 128 7.43 15.88 14.47
CA GLN A 128 7.42 14.52 13.90
C GLN A 128 8.48 14.34 12.79
N ARG A 129 9.07 13.16 12.74
CA ARG A 129 9.94 12.72 11.64
C ARG A 129 9.43 11.40 11.11
N LEU A 130 9.01 11.45 9.86
CA LEU A 130 8.44 10.33 9.13
C LEU A 130 9.55 9.51 8.49
N LYS A 131 9.32 8.21 8.43
CA LYS A 131 10.16 7.26 7.70
C LYS A 131 9.27 6.27 6.97
N VAL A 132 9.87 5.61 5.99
CA VAL A 132 9.21 4.59 5.17
C VAL A 132 9.98 3.28 5.27
N LEU A 133 9.23 2.17 5.32
CA LEU A 133 9.73 0.81 5.25
C LEU A 133 8.91 0.08 4.18
N ASN A 134 9.58 -0.54 3.21
CA ASN A 134 8.92 -1.36 2.20
C ASN A 134 9.21 -2.84 2.48
N ILE A 135 8.16 -3.65 2.59
CA ILE A 135 8.25 -5.10 2.69
C ILE A 135 7.90 -5.69 1.33
N ILE A 136 8.93 -6.25 0.69
CA ILE A 136 8.82 -6.97 -0.57
C ILE A 136 8.63 -8.45 -0.25
N PRO A 137 7.56 -9.10 -0.73
CA PRO A 137 7.40 -10.55 -0.62
C PRO A 137 8.60 -11.28 -1.19
N LYS A 138 9.13 -12.26 -0.47
CA LYS A 138 10.26 -13.07 -0.98
C LYS A 138 9.77 -14.04 -2.05
N ILE A 139 10.67 -14.35 -2.99
CA ILE A 139 10.42 -15.39 -3.98
C ILE A 139 10.44 -16.75 -3.28
N LYS A 140 9.35 -17.50 -3.39
CA LYS A 140 9.27 -18.92 -3.05
C LYS A 140 9.84 -19.71 -4.20
N ILE A 141 11.07 -20.16 -4.02
CA ILE A 141 11.72 -21.03 -4.99
C ILE A 141 11.26 -22.47 -4.70
N THR A 142 10.41 -23.03 -5.57
CA THR A 142 10.11 -24.46 -5.54
C THR A 142 11.17 -25.21 -6.36
N GLY A 143 12.24 -25.66 -5.69
CA GLY A 143 13.12 -26.73 -6.18
C GLY A 143 14.26 -26.37 -7.16
N CYS A 144 14.58 -25.10 -7.40
CA CYS A 144 15.77 -24.70 -8.19
C CYS A 144 16.40 -23.44 -7.59
N ASP A 145 17.60 -23.49 -7.02
CA ASP A 145 18.31 -22.32 -6.44
C ASP A 145 18.19 -21.04 -7.32
N HIS A 146 18.15 -19.84 -6.72
CA HIS A 146 17.98 -18.57 -7.45
C HIS A 146 19.01 -18.43 -8.58
N GLN A 147 20.24 -18.86 -8.29
CA GLN A 147 21.33 -18.96 -9.26
C GLN A 147 20.96 -19.89 -10.42
N GLN A 148 20.44 -21.09 -10.12
CA GLN A 148 19.99 -22.07 -11.11
C GLN A 148 18.80 -21.59 -11.94
N PHE A 149 17.89 -20.79 -11.36
CA PHE A 149 16.80 -20.18 -12.12
C PHE A 149 17.35 -19.16 -13.13
N ILE A 150 18.28 -18.30 -12.70
CA ILE A 150 18.96 -17.35 -13.59
C ILE A 150 19.73 -18.08 -14.69
N GLU A 151 20.47 -19.14 -14.33
CA GLU A 151 21.24 -19.96 -15.29
C GLU A 151 20.33 -20.68 -16.28
N LYS A 152 19.27 -21.35 -15.83
CA LYS A 152 18.26 -21.99 -16.70
C LYS A 152 17.61 -20.98 -17.64
N LYS A 153 17.34 -19.76 -17.15
CA LYS A 153 16.82 -18.66 -17.96
C LYS A 153 17.82 -18.20 -19.03
N GLN A 154 19.11 -18.13 -18.70
CA GLN A 154 20.16 -17.80 -19.67
C GLN A 154 20.35 -18.90 -20.74
N GLN A 155 20.12 -20.17 -20.36
CA GLN A 155 20.21 -21.31 -21.28
C GLN A 155 18.99 -21.41 -22.22
N MET A 156 17.79 -21.03 -21.76
CA MET A 156 16.54 -21.16 -22.53
C MET A 156 16.18 -19.93 -23.39
N LYS A 157 17.16 -19.27 -24.01
CA LYS A 157 16.98 -18.02 -24.79
C LYS A 157 15.90 -18.05 -25.90
N ASN A 158 15.45 -19.22 -26.35
CA ASN A 158 14.58 -19.36 -27.54
C ASN A 158 13.21 -20.03 -27.34
N SER A 159 12.79 -20.41 -26.12
CA SER A 159 11.47 -21.04 -25.87
C SER A 159 10.73 -20.39 -24.69
N PHE A 160 10.42 -19.10 -24.83
CA PHE A 160 10.00 -18.22 -23.73
C PHE A 160 8.50 -18.16 -23.41
N SER A 161 7.65 -18.99 -24.04
CA SER A 161 6.19 -18.91 -23.88
C SER A 161 5.63 -19.58 -22.61
N SER A 162 6.42 -20.33 -21.84
CA SER A 162 5.90 -21.06 -20.68
C SER A 162 6.79 -21.05 -19.43
N LEU A 163 7.72 -20.09 -19.31
CA LEU A 163 8.58 -20.00 -18.12
C LEU A 163 7.72 -19.72 -16.88
N ASN A 164 7.76 -20.66 -15.93
CA ASN A 164 7.08 -20.58 -14.65
C ASN A 164 7.33 -19.23 -13.99
N VAL A 165 6.26 -18.45 -13.84
CA VAL A 165 6.24 -17.28 -12.97
C VAL A 165 6.70 -17.72 -11.57
N PRO A 166 7.70 -17.04 -10.96
CA PRO A 166 8.10 -17.38 -9.61
C PRO A 166 6.92 -17.20 -8.66
N SER A 167 6.73 -18.15 -7.74
CA SER A 167 5.83 -17.94 -6.62
C SER A 167 6.44 -16.96 -5.62
N PHE A 168 5.61 -16.20 -4.92
CA PHE A 168 6.03 -15.25 -3.88
C PHE A 168 5.40 -15.65 -2.53
N GLU A 169 5.93 -15.10 -1.44
CA GLU A 169 5.31 -15.17 -0.11
C GLU A 169 3.85 -14.67 -0.17
N THR A 170 2.97 -15.32 0.57
CA THR A 170 1.57 -14.90 0.73
C THR A 170 1.43 -13.86 1.85
N ILE A 171 0.25 -13.26 1.99
CA ILE A 171 -0.02 -12.28 3.06
C ILE A 171 0.13 -12.87 4.46
N GLU A 172 -0.23 -14.14 4.62
CA GLU A 172 -0.06 -14.88 5.86
C GLU A 172 1.41 -15.12 6.22
N GLU A 173 2.34 -14.99 5.28
CA GLU A 173 3.78 -15.15 5.54
C GLU A 173 4.47 -13.79 5.67
N VAL A 174 4.09 -12.83 4.81
CA VAL A 174 4.62 -11.47 4.83
C VAL A 174 4.29 -10.77 6.15
N VAL A 175 3.07 -10.93 6.70
CA VAL A 175 2.66 -10.25 7.93
C VAL A 175 3.44 -10.74 9.17
N PRO A 176 3.57 -12.05 9.45
CA PRO A 176 4.44 -12.53 10.53
C PRO A 176 5.90 -12.11 10.35
N HIS A 177 6.41 -12.10 9.11
CA HIS A 177 7.76 -11.61 8.83
C HIS A 177 7.91 -10.12 9.16
N LEU A 178 6.95 -9.28 8.77
CA LEU A 178 6.88 -7.87 9.15
C LEU A 178 6.85 -7.71 10.68
N ASN A 179 5.99 -8.45 11.38
CA ASN A 179 5.90 -8.37 12.84
C ASN A 179 7.20 -8.78 13.54
N LYS A 180 7.89 -9.81 13.04
CA LYS A 180 9.23 -10.18 13.51
C LYS A 180 10.23 -9.04 13.30
N LEU A 181 10.20 -8.41 12.12
CA LEU A 181 11.07 -7.29 11.79
C LEU A 181 10.81 -6.09 12.71
N LEU A 182 9.54 -5.70 12.90
CA LEU A 182 9.13 -4.61 13.80
C LEU A 182 9.57 -4.87 15.24
N LYS A 183 9.39 -6.10 15.73
CA LYS A 183 9.84 -6.50 17.08
C LYS A 183 11.36 -6.45 17.25
N SER A 184 12.12 -6.81 16.20
CA SER A 184 13.59 -6.83 16.25
C SER A 184 14.24 -5.45 16.08
N ASN A 185 13.50 -4.44 15.62
CA ASN A 185 14.05 -3.12 15.28
C ASN A 185 13.29 -2.03 16.06
N PRO A 186 13.74 -1.67 17.27
CA PRO A 186 13.03 -0.72 18.13
C PRO A 186 13.02 0.73 17.60
N TYR A 187 13.79 1.00 16.54
CA TYR A 187 13.84 2.30 15.87
C TYR A 187 12.60 2.58 15.01
N PHE A 188 11.76 1.57 14.77
CA PHE A 188 10.44 1.78 14.21
C PHE A 188 9.55 2.33 15.33
N GLY A 189 9.28 3.63 15.28
CA GLY A 189 8.33 4.23 16.19
C GLY A 189 6.88 3.93 15.79
N GLN A 190 5.94 4.81 16.12
CA GLN A 190 4.51 4.58 15.87
C GLN A 190 4.20 4.43 14.38
N ILE A 191 3.50 3.35 14.01
CA ILE A 191 3.05 3.12 12.62
C ILE A 191 1.94 4.12 12.27
N LEU A 192 2.11 4.96 11.27
CA LEU A 192 1.07 5.90 10.84
C LEU A 192 0.13 5.29 9.82
N ASN A 193 0.68 4.56 8.85
CA ASN A 193 -0.07 3.95 7.75
C ASN A 193 0.63 2.68 7.27
N ILE A 194 -0.16 1.75 6.75
CA ILE A 194 0.33 0.58 6.00
C ILE A 194 -0.51 0.49 4.74
N GLU A 195 0.12 0.58 3.58
CA GLU A 195 -0.57 0.48 2.31
C GLU A 195 -0.04 -0.70 1.48
N THR A 196 -0.93 -1.33 0.73
CA THR A 196 -0.54 -2.29 -0.31
C THR A 196 -0.35 -1.56 -1.62
N ILE A 197 0.88 -1.56 -2.14
CA ILE A 197 1.23 -0.87 -3.38
C ILE A 197 1.55 -1.87 -4.47
N SER A 198 0.89 -1.71 -5.61
CA SER A 198 1.18 -2.45 -6.83
C SER A 198 2.38 -1.86 -7.56
N MET A 199 3.45 -2.62 -7.69
CA MET A 199 4.70 -2.24 -8.33
C MET A 199 4.99 -3.12 -9.55
N PRO A 200 5.37 -2.55 -10.71
CA PRO A 200 5.66 -3.34 -11.89
C PRO A 200 6.98 -4.13 -11.71
N VAL A 201 7.00 -5.38 -12.16
CA VAL A 201 8.16 -6.28 -12.05
C VAL A 201 8.85 -6.47 -13.40
N PRO A 202 10.12 -6.08 -13.55
CA PRO A 202 10.90 -6.34 -14.76
C PRO A 202 11.06 -7.84 -15.01
N THR A 203 10.89 -8.26 -16.26
CA THR A 203 11.05 -9.66 -16.68
C THR A 203 12.44 -10.22 -16.41
N ASP A 204 13.47 -9.39 -16.50
CA ASP A 204 14.88 -9.80 -16.47
C ASP A 204 15.34 -10.11 -15.04
N ARG A 205 14.89 -9.34 -14.04
CA ARG A 205 15.41 -9.38 -12.67
C ARG A 205 14.44 -9.91 -11.62
N TRP A 206 13.13 -9.90 -11.87
CA TRP A 206 12.11 -10.24 -10.86
C TRP A 206 12.28 -9.45 -9.54
N SER A 207 12.86 -8.26 -9.62
CA SER A 207 13.13 -7.36 -8.50
C SER A 207 12.30 -6.10 -8.65
N VAL A 208 11.71 -5.62 -7.56
CA VAL A 208 11.00 -4.34 -7.54
C VAL A 208 11.96 -3.22 -7.11
N ASP A 209 12.01 -2.15 -7.92
CA ASP A 209 12.60 -0.89 -7.48
C ASP A 209 11.55 -0.12 -6.68
N ILE A 210 11.76 -0.06 -5.35
CA ILE A 210 10.81 0.53 -4.39
C ILE A 210 10.85 2.07 -4.37
N ASP A 211 11.88 2.67 -4.96
CA ASP A 211 12.12 4.10 -4.98
C ASP A 211 11.71 4.75 -6.30
N VAL A 212 11.46 3.96 -7.34
CA VAL A 212 10.92 4.43 -8.61
C VAL A 212 9.51 4.99 -8.44
N LEU A 213 9.35 6.25 -8.86
CA LEU A 213 8.06 6.95 -8.83
C LEU A 213 7.27 6.77 -10.12
N GLU A 214 7.93 6.58 -11.25
CA GLU A 214 7.29 6.36 -12.54
C GLU A 214 6.81 4.91 -12.67
N GLN A 215 5.51 4.74 -12.89
CA GLN A 215 4.95 3.46 -13.32
C GLN A 215 4.89 3.46 -14.85
N PRO A 216 5.74 2.67 -15.54
CA PRO A 216 5.61 2.50 -16.97
C PRO A 216 4.23 1.90 -17.30
N PRO A 217 3.68 2.24 -18.47
CA PRO A 217 2.49 1.58 -18.99
C PRO A 217 2.67 0.05 -19.00
N PRO A 218 1.59 -0.72 -18.80
CA PRO A 218 1.62 -2.16 -19.05
C PRO A 218 2.20 -2.45 -20.43
N ASN A 219 3.07 -3.45 -20.54
CA ASN A 219 3.72 -3.91 -21.78
C ASN A 219 4.83 -3.00 -22.36
N GLU A 220 5.13 -1.85 -21.74
CA GLU A 220 6.35 -1.09 -22.06
C GLU A 220 7.54 -1.69 -21.28
N TYR A 221 8.76 -1.69 -21.83
CA TYR A 221 10.01 -2.11 -21.14
C TYR A 221 10.12 -3.56 -20.60
N GLY A 222 9.29 -4.49 -21.08
CA GLY A 222 9.43 -5.89 -20.69
C GLY A 222 9.09 -6.13 -19.22
N TYR A 223 8.08 -5.47 -18.69
CA TYR A 223 7.46 -5.82 -17.41
C TYR A 223 6.41 -6.92 -17.64
N LYS A 224 6.52 -8.05 -16.91
CA LYS A 224 5.62 -9.22 -17.06
C LYS A 224 4.56 -9.33 -15.99
N GLY A 225 4.51 -8.39 -15.07
CA GLY A 225 3.58 -8.47 -13.97
C GLY A 225 3.70 -7.34 -12.99
N VAL A 226 2.87 -7.44 -11.98
CA VAL A 226 2.74 -6.50 -10.89
C VAL A 226 2.92 -7.28 -9.60
N LEU A 227 3.87 -6.83 -8.77
CA LEU A 227 4.06 -7.33 -7.42
C LEU A 227 3.43 -6.33 -6.46
N ASN A 228 2.54 -6.79 -5.59
CA ASN A 228 2.09 -5.97 -4.48
C ASN A 228 3.19 -5.95 -3.39
N ILE A 229 3.40 -4.83 -2.74
CA ILE A 229 4.31 -4.71 -1.59
C ILE A 229 3.56 -4.06 -0.44
N LEU A 230 4.02 -4.27 0.80
CA LEU A 230 3.54 -3.47 1.92
C LEU A 230 4.47 -2.29 2.12
N ARG A 231 3.95 -1.07 2.00
CA ARG A 231 4.67 0.15 2.38
C ARG A 231 4.14 0.62 3.73
N ILE A 232 5.04 0.77 4.68
CA ILE A 232 4.75 1.19 6.04
C ILE A 232 5.35 2.57 6.24
N HIS A 233 4.55 3.52 6.70
CA HIS A 233 5.02 4.82 7.15
C HIS A 233 4.95 4.88 8.67
N PHE A 234 6.00 5.39 9.29
CA PHE A 234 6.09 5.47 10.75
C PHE A 234 6.69 6.79 11.21
N ASN A 235 6.32 7.19 12.43
CA ASN A 235 6.88 8.34 13.13
C ASN A 235 8.02 7.85 14.04
N GLU A 236 9.24 8.35 13.87
CA GLU A 236 10.48 7.85 14.49
C GLU A 236 10.52 7.87 16.04
N ARG A 237 9.56 8.53 16.71
CA ARG A 237 9.76 9.05 18.08
C ARG A 237 9.45 8.14 19.26
N LEU A 238 8.52 7.22 19.13
CA LEU A 238 8.08 6.38 20.25
C LEU A 238 7.99 4.96 19.76
N PHE A 239 8.91 4.11 20.25
CA PHE A 239 8.76 2.67 20.07
C PHE A 239 7.41 2.27 20.64
N MET A 240 6.54 1.81 19.76
CA MET A 240 5.29 1.20 20.15
C MET A 240 5.46 -0.30 19.94
N ASN A 241 5.17 -1.08 20.97
CA ASN A 241 5.17 -2.54 20.85
C ASN A 241 3.86 -2.97 20.16
N GLU A 242 3.73 -2.60 18.89
CA GLU A 242 2.58 -2.89 18.03
C GLU A 242 2.85 -4.15 17.20
N THR A 243 1.85 -5.01 17.06
CA THR A 243 1.78 -5.97 15.96
C THR A 243 0.84 -5.45 14.87
N VAL A 244 1.16 -5.77 13.63
CA VAL A 244 0.34 -5.50 12.46
C VAL A 244 -0.54 -6.70 12.19
N GLU A 245 -1.82 -6.42 11.93
CA GLU A 245 -2.72 -7.39 11.32
C GLU A 245 -3.31 -6.84 10.02
N ILE A 246 -3.57 -7.74 9.08
CA ILE A 246 -4.20 -7.43 7.80
C ILE A 246 -5.47 -8.27 7.67
N LEU A 247 -6.57 -7.59 7.38
CA LEU A 247 -7.90 -8.18 7.25
C LEU A 247 -8.39 -7.99 5.81
N ASP A 248 -8.62 -9.09 5.12
CA ASP A 248 -9.11 -9.09 3.74
C ASP A 248 -10.60 -9.41 3.68
N PHE A 249 -11.36 -8.52 3.07
CA PHE A 249 -12.80 -8.62 2.87
C PHE A 249 -13.09 -8.83 1.40
N VAL A 250 -13.06 -10.09 0.99
CA VAL A 250 -13.38 -10.54 -0.37
C VAL A 250 -14.90 -10.48 -0.60
N PRO A 251 -15.39 -9.92 -1.73
CA PRO A 251 -16.79 -9.98 -2.09
C PRO A 251 -17.29 -11.42 -2.14
N LYS A 252 -18.46 -11.69 -1.54
CA LYS A 252 -19.12 -12.98 -1.69
C LYS A 252 -19.65 -13.12 -3.12
N MET A 253 -19.56 -14.31 -3.69
CA MET A 253 -20.27 -14.61 -4.94
C MET A 253 -21.75 -14.84 -4.62
N GLU A 254 -22.64 -14.08 -5.25
CA GLU A 254 -24.09 -14.20 -5.05
C GLU A 254 -24.69 -15.24 -5.99
N THR A 255 -24.38 -15.14 -7.29
CA THR A 255 -24.83 -16.08 -8.32
C THR A 255 -23.81 -16.20 -9.45
N TRP A 256 -23.74 -17.36 -10.08
CA TRP A 256 -22.97 -17.57 -11.32
C TRP A 256 -23.82 -18.35 -12.31
N ASN A 257 -24.47 -17.63 -13.21
CA ASN A 257 -25.52 -18.21 -14.05
C ASN A 257 -24.97 -19.11 -15.17
N ALA A 258 -23.69 -18.97 -15.54
CA ALA A 258 -23.03 -19.80 -16.54
C ALA A 258 -21.50 -19.66 -16.47
N PRO A 259 -20.73 -20.69 -16.86
CA PRO A 259 -19.27 -20.69 -17.00
C PRO A 259 -18.60 -19.45 -17.59
N MET A 260 -19.23 -18.86 -18.60
CA MET A 260 -18.70 -17.73 -19.37
C MET A 260 -19.35 -16.40 -18.97
N ALA A 261 -20.32 -16.44 -18.06
CA ALA A 261 -20.96 -15.23 -17.55
C ALA A 261 -20.08 -14.57 -16.50
N VAL A 262 -20.15 -13.23 -16.43
CA VAL A 262 -19.57 -12.47 -15.33
C VAL A 262 -20.26 -12.93 -14.03
N PRO A 263 -19.52 -13.39 -13.00
CA PRO A 263 -20.15 -13.75 -11.75
C PRO A 263 -20.77 -12.51 -11.11
N ASN A 264 -21.95 -12.68 -10.53
CA ASN A 264 -22.56 -11.63 -9.73
C ASN A 264 -21.92 -11.64 -8.35
N LEU A 265 -21.26 -10.54 -7.99
CA LEU A 265 -20.52 -10.41 -6.73
C LEU A 265 -21.22 -9.42 -5.80
N GLU A 266 -21.05 -9.64 -4.50
CA GLU A 266 -21.43 -8.72 -3.44
C GLU A 266 -20.96 -7.31 -3.77
N SER A 267 -21.88 -6.34 -3.72
CA SER A 267 -21.56 -4.94 -4.03
C SER A 267 -20.47 -4.39 -3.11
N PHE A 268 -19.62 -3.48 -3.63
CA PHE A 268 -18.55 -2.84 -2.86
C PHE A 268 -19.06 -2.20 -1.55
N THR A 269 -20.23 -1.55 -1.60
CA THR A 269 -20.87 -0.95 -0.42
C THR A 269 -21.20 -1.99 0.65
N SER A 270 -21.65 -3.19 0.26
CA SER A 270 -21.91 -4.29 1.19
C SER A 270 -20.61 -4.81 1.82
N VAL A 271 -19.56 -5.01 1.01
CA VAL A 271 -18.23 -5.40 1.50
C VAL A 271 -17.70 -4.38 2.53
N LEU A 272 -17.83 -3.09 2.23
CA LEU A 272 -17.40 -2.01 3.14
C LEU A 272 -18.22 -1.98 4.43
N LYS A 273 -19.54 -2.18 4.36
CA LYS A 273 -20.41 -2.30 5.55
C LYS A 273 -20.00 -3.47 6.43
N ARG A 274 -19.72 -4.64 5.82
CA ARG A 274 -19.23 -5.82 6.53
C ARG A 274 -17.89 -5.58 7.19
N ALA A 275 -16.95 -4.96 6.47
CA ALA A 275 -15.66 -4.57 7.00
C ALA A 275 -15.77 -3.62 8.21
N SER A 276 -16.60 -2.58 8.08
CA SER A 276 -16.90 -1.63 9.16
C SER A 276 -17.53 -2.32 10.38
N TYR A 277 -18.50 -3.21 10.18
CA TYR A 277 -19.12 -3.98 11.26
C TYR A 277 -18.12 -4.90 11.97
N THR A 278 -17.26 -5.59 11.23
CA THR A 278 -16.20 -6.44 11.81
C THR A 278 -15.24 -5.64 12.66
N LEU A 279 -14.81 -4.45 12.20
CA LEU A 279 -13.96 -3.57 13.02
C LEU A 279 -14.68 -3.06 14.27
N ARG A 280 -15.96 -2.68 14.16
CA ARG A 280 -16.75 -2.17 15.29
C ARG A 280 -16.92 -3.20 16.41
N ASN A 281 -17.04 -4.49 16.08
CA ASN A 281 -17.25 -5.55 17.07
C ASN A 281 -15.96 -6.22 17.53
N ARG A 282 -14.81 -5.76 17.03
CA ARG A 282 -13.52 -6.25 17.48
C ARG A 282 -13.19 -5.64 18.84
N SER A 283 -12.48 -6.40 19.69
CA SER A 283 -12.09 -5.96 21.03
C SER A 283 -11.28 -4.66 21.03
N ASP A 284 -11.36 -3.90 22.13
CA ASP A 284 -10.94 -2.49 22.25
C ASP A 284 -9.43 -2.21 22.24
N ASN A 285 -8.60 -3.01 21.56
CA ASN A 285 -7.16 -2.83 21.58
C ASN A 285 -6.50 -2.87 20.19
N PHE A 286 -7.08 -2.13 19.24
CA PHE A 286 -6.45 -1.92 17.94
C PHE A 286 -6.60 -0.47 17.48
N ARG A 287 -5.70 -0.08 16.58
CA ARG A 287 -5.72 1.20 15.88
C ARG A 287 -5.87 0.93 14.39
N PHE A 288 -6.87 1.56 13.80
CA PHE A 288 -7.06 1.55 12.36
C PHE A 288 -5.89 2.30 11.69
N LEU A 289 -5.25 1.66 10.71
CA LEU A 289 -4.15 2.26 9.94
C LEU A 289 -4.63 2.67 8.55
N SER A 290 -5.25 1.72 7.83
CA SER A 290 -5.61 1.94 6.43
C SER A 290 -6.76 1.05 5.96
N CYS A 291 -7.39 1.47 4.86
CA CYS A 291 -8.34 0.69 4.08
C CYS A 291 -7.99 0.86 2.60
N ASN A 292 -7.47 -0.19 1.98
CA ASN A 292 -7.09 -0.21 0.57
C ASN A 292 -8.06 -1.04 -0.25
N THR A 293 -8.36 -0.59 -1.47
CA THR A 293 -9.02 -1.43 -2.47
C THR A 293 -7.95 -2.14 -3.28
N ILE A 294 -7.93 -3.47 -3.24
CA ILE A 294 -6.97 -4.29 -3.97
C ILE A 294 -7.64 -4.87 -5.20
N CYS A 295 -6.97 -4.77 -6.34
CA CYS A 295 -7.37 -5.46 -7.56
C CYS A 295 -6.68 -6.82 -7.60
N CYS A 296 -7.44 -7.89 -7.78
CA CYS A 296 -6.94 -9.24 -7.90
C CYS A 296 -7.46 -9.84 -9.21
N PRO A 297 -6.59 -10.48 -10.00
CA PRO A 297 -7.03 -11.36 -11.08
C PRO A 297 -7.93 -12.44 -10.49
N THR A 298 -9.04 -12.72 -11.17
CA THR A 298 -9.92 -13.80 -10.75
C THR A 298 -9.30 -15.11 -11.19
N ASN A 299 -9.39 -16.15 -10.37
CA ASN A 299 -8.94 -17.47 -10.80
C ASN A 299 -9.73 -17.85 -12.06
N ASN A 300 -9.05 -18.39 -13.08
CA ASN A 300 -9.70 -19.03 -14.23
C ASN A 300 -10.38 -20.30 -13.71
N LEU A 301 -11.48 -20.14 -12.98
CA LEU A 301 -12.25 -21.25 -12.45
C LEU A 301 -12.83 -22.00 -13.63
N SER A 302 -12.56 -23.30 -13.67
CA SER A 302 -13.37 -24.16 -14.51
C SER A 302 -14.80 -24.19 -13.94
N PRO A 303 -15.84 -24.41 -14.77
CA PRO A 303 -17.25 -24.50 -14.36
C PRO A 303 -17.56 -25.40 -13.17
N ASN A 304 -16.68 -26.35 -12.90
CA ASN A 304 -16.88 -27.43 -11.94
C ASN A 304 -15.98 -27.31 -10.71
N GLU A 305 -15.13 -26.28 -10.63
CA GLU A 305 -14.31 -26.03 -9.45
C GLU A 305 -15.10 -25.24 -8.40
N ASP A 306 -14.88 -25.55 -7.13
CA ASP A 306 -15.52 -24.87 -6.01
C ASP A 306 -15.27 -23.35 -6.12
N CYS A 307 -16.34 -22.63 -6.44
CA CYS A 307 -16.32 -21.19 -6.68
C CYS A 307 -16.17 -20.36 -5.40
N SER A 308 -16.06 -21.03 -4.24
CA SER A 308 -15.82 -20.40 -2.95
C SER A 308 -14.56 -19.51 -2.94
N ASN A 309 -13.60 -19.76 -3.84
CA ASN A 309 -12.32 -19.03 -3.92
C ASN A 309 -12.11 -18.30 -5.27
N PHE A 310 -13.12 -17.58 -5.76
CA PHE A 310 -13.03 -16.79 -7.01
C PHE A 310 -11.92 -15.71 -6.97
N ILE A 311 -11.69 -15.12 -5.80
CA ILE A 311 -10.58 -14.21 -5.52
C ILE A 311 -9.74 -14.88 -4.43
N ASP A 312 -8.48 -15.15 -4.73
CA ASP A 312 -7.52 -15.65 -3.74
C ASP A 312 -6.72 -14.48 -3.17
N PRO A 313 -7.09 -13.93 -1.98
CA PRO A 313 -6.38 -12.81 -1.38
C PRO A 313 -4.91 -13.16 -1.04
N LYS A 314 -4.57 -14.45 -0.95
CA LYS A 314 -3.22 -14.94 -0.63
C LYS A 314 -2.28 -14.84 -1.81
N ARG A 315 -2.80 -15.03 -3.03
CA ARG A 315 -2.05 -14.91 -4.29
C ARG A 315 -1.90 -13.48 -4.79
N THR A 316 -2.46 -12.51 -4.08
CA THR A 316 -2.48 -11.10 -4.50
C THR A 316 -1.10 -10.48 -4.62
N PHE A 317 -0.06 -11.12 -4.11
CA PHE A 317 1.28 -10.57 -4.21
C PHE A 317 1.85 -10.54 -5.61
N TYR A 318 1.39 -11.37 -6.55
CA TYR A 318 1.83 -11.30 -7.94
C TYR A 318 0.67 -11.47 -8.93
N SER A 319 0.63 -10.62 -9.95
CA SER A 319 -0.29 -10.72 -11.08
C SER A 319 0.49 -10.64 -12.39
N ASN A 320 0.29 -11.58 -13.31
CA ASN A 320 0.89 -11.52 -14.66
C ASN A 320 0.31 -10.32 -15.44
N SER A 321 1.13 -9.63 -16.24
CA SER A 321 0.71 -8.50 -17.07
C SER A 321 -0.30 -8.93 -18.15
N GLU A 322 -0.18 -10.17 -18.62
CA GLU A 322 -1.13 -10.80 -19.54
C GLU A 322 -2.55 -10.91 -18.93
N TRP A 323 -2.68 -10.83 -17.60
CA TRP A 323 -3.96 -10.77 -16.91
C TRP A 323 -4.57 -9.36 -16.85
N PHE A 324 -3.91 -8.36 -17.44
CA PHE A 324 -4.51 -7.04 -17.69
C PHE A 324 -4.91 -6.86 -19.14
N ASP A 325 -4.73 -7.88 -20.00
CA ASP A 325 -5.39 -7.91 -21.30
C ASP A 325 -6.91 -7.95 -21.10
N SER A 326 -7.64 -7.32 -22.01
CA SER A 326 -9.06 -6.93 -21.91
C SER A 326 -10.07 -8.07 -21.69
N GLN A 327 -9.63 -9.31 -21.54
CA GLN A 327 -10.47 -10.50 -21.44
C GLN A 327 -10.54 -11.13 -20.04
N SER A 328 -9.65 -10.76 -19.12
CA SER A 328 -9.69 -11.26 -17.74
C SER A 328 -10.63 -10.42 -16.87
N PHE A 329 -11.46 -11.09 -16.07
CA PHE A 329 -12.19 -10.42 -15.00
C PHE A 329 -11.22 -10.09 -13.87
N ASN A 330 -11.25 -8.84 -13.41
CA ASN A 330 -10.50 -8.42 -12.24
C ASN A 330 -11.47 -8.18 -11.09
N GLY A 331 -11.32 -9.00 -10.04
CA GLY A 331 -12.03 -8.83 -8.79
C GLY A 331 -11.42 -7.68 -7.98
N LYS A 332 -12.24 -7.04 -7.16
CA LYS A 332 -11.76 -6.05 -6.19
C LYS A 332 -12.21 -6.44 -4.81
N TYR A 333 -11.33 -6.28 -3.84
CA TYR A 333 -11.67 -6.52 -2.44
C TYR A 333 -11.09 -5.43 -1.55
N ILE A 334 -11.56 -5.38 -0.31
CA ILE A 334 -11.10 -4.40 0.68
C ILE A 334 -10.05 -5.07 1.56
N ARG A 335 -8.88 -4.46 1.68
CA ARG A 335 -7.83 -4.84 2.62
C ARG A 335 -7.72 -3.77 3.70
N ILE A 336 -7.83 -4.15 4.96
CA ILE A 336 -7.65 -3.25 6.10
C ILE A 336 -6.40 -3.64 6.85
N ALA A 337 -5.56 -2.65 7.16
CA ALA A 337 -4.45 -2.81 8.09
C ALA A 337 -4.79 -2.19 9.44
N ILE A 338 -4.47 -2.91 10.51
CA ILE A 338 -4.60 -2.44 11.89
C ILE A 338 -3.29 -2.67 12.65
N ALA A 339 -3.02 -1.83 13.64
CA ALA A 339 -2.00 -2.06 14.66
C ALA A 339 -2.68 -2.52 15.96
N VAL A 340 -2.11 -3.52 16.63
CA VAL A 340 -2.58 -4.08 17.90
C VAL A 340 -1.50 -3.83 18.95
N ASP A 341 -1.85 -3.18 20.06
CA ASP A 341 -0.90 -2.90 21.14
C ASP A 341 -0.68 -4.15 22.00
N ASN A 342 0.55 -4.68 22.01
CA ASN A 342 0.87 -5.89 22.76
C ASN A 342 0.95 -5.66 24.28
N GLN A 343 1.08 -4.42 24.76
CA GLN A 343 1.26 -4.15 26.19
C GLN A 343 0.04 -4.50 27.04
N GLN A 344 -1.17 -4.33 26.52
CA GLN A 344 -2.39 -4.68 27.25
C GLN A 344 -2.60 -6.19 27.35
N ASN A 345 -2.10 -6.96 26.38
CA ASN A 345 -2.22 -8.42 26.39
C ASN A 345 -1.37 -9.03 27.50
N ASN A 346 -0.14 -8.54 27.70
CA ASN A 346 0.72 -8.99 28.78
C ASN A 346 0.09 -8.73 30.16
N LYS A 347 -0.55 -7.58 30.38
CA LYS A 347 -1.25 -7.29 31.64
C LYS A 347 -2.40 -8.25 31.91
N ARG A 348 -3.19 -8.60 30.88
CA ARG A 348 -4.29 -9.57 31.03
C ARG A 348 -3.79 -10.99 31.31
N GLU A 349 -2.67 -11.40 30.72
CA GLU A 349 -2.05 -12.70 31.01
C GLU A 349 -1.50 -12.76 32.45
N GLU A 350 -0.91 -11.66 32.94
CA GLU A 350 -0.47 -11.55 34.34
C GLU A 350 -1.67 -11.59 35.31
N ASP A 351 -2.75 -10.87 35.03
CA ASP A 351 -3.95 -10.86 35.88
C ASP A 351 -4.70 -12.20 35.88
N SER A 352 -4.71 -12.92 34.75
CA SER A 352 -5.32 -14.26 34.68
C SER A 352 -4.47 -15.33 35.38
N ASN A 353 -3.15 -15.24 35.32
CA ASN A 353 -2.26 -16.13 36.06
C ASN A 353 -2.30 -15.88 37.58
N ASN A 354 -2.45 -14.62 38.01
CA ASN A 354 -2.57 -14.29 39.45
C ASN A 354 -3.89 -14.78 40.06
N ASN A 355 -4.97 -14.88 39.28
CA ASN A 355 -6.26 -15.41 39.75
C ASN A 355 -6.30 -16.94 39.87
N LEU A 356 -5.33 -17.67 39.30
CA LEU A 356 -5.25 -19.13 39.39
C LEU A 356 -4.51 -19.62 40.66
N VAL A 357 -3.90 -18.73 41.45
CA VAL A 357 -3.07 -19.10 42.62
C VAL A 357 -3.83 -19.04 43.96
N LEU A 358 -5.10 -18.58 43.98
CA LEU A 358 -5.87 -18.40 45.23
C LEU A 358 -7.13 -19.28 45.34
N ASN A 359 -7.02 -20.57 45.03
CA ASN A 359 -7.92 -21.57 45.59
C ASN A 359 -7.10 -22.56 46.44
N PRO A 360 -6.86 -22.26 47.74
CA PRO A 360 -6.48 -23.31 48.66
C PRO A 360 -7.63 -24.31 48.69
N VAL A 361 -7.35 -25.53 48.23
CA VAL A 361 -8.22 -26.68 48.40
C VAL A 361 -8.48 -26.83 49.89
N LEU A 362 -9.64 -26.37 50.35
CA LEU A 362 -10.21 -26.75 51.64
C LEU A 362 -10.59 -28.23 51.53
N ASN A 363 -9.66 -29.10 51.90
CA ASN A 363 -9.95 -30.49 52.19
C ASN A 363 -10.92 -30.51 53.39
N TRP A 364 -12.13 -30.99 53.15
CA TRP A 364 -13.05 -31.47 54.17
C TRP A 364 -13.02 -33.00 54.18
#